data_AF-A0A952GWP2-F1
#
_entry.id   AF-A0A952GWP2-F1
#
_cell.length_a   1.000
_cell.length_b   1.000
_cell.length_c   1.000
_cell.angle_alpha   90.00
_cell.angle_beta   90.00
_cell.angle_gamma   90.00
#
_symmetry.space_group_name_H-M   'P 1'
#
loop_
_entity.id
_entity.type
_entity.pdbx_description
1 polymer ?
#
loop_
_entity_poly.entity_id
_entity_poly.type
_entity_poly.pdbx_seq_one_letter_code
_entity_poly.pdbx_strand_id
1 'polypeptide(L)'
;MAAVFALLLTTAATAVPACAGSVVAAVDRDGDATAPYVLTTAAGARVRLYGQDFIDPRQWRRGDRLTICRDATTPDAVQITDETRGETLAGRELAKASGEPPLQVFAGPAFNRLLASVGSMCPQSQIRWVTAAQLLDFEDSFVEQLPRRSRRRFQRAALTSCADRDGASCPTMAELRQIEAAGLLPRFTRAVCVRGRADWH
;
A
#
# COMPACT_ATOMS: atom_id res chain seq x y z
N MET A 1 36.48 -47.10 15.08
CA MET A 1 35.07 -46.81 15.45
C MET A 1 34.74 -45.43 14.91
N ALA A 2 33.98 -45.34 13.81
CA ALA A 2 33.59 -44.07 13.21
C ALA A 2 32.20 -43.67 13.74
N ALA A 3 32.12 -42.53 14.42
CA ALA A 3 30.87 -42.00 14.95
C ALA A 3 30.08 -41.32 13.83
N VAL A 4 28.88 -41.83 13.54
CA VAL A 4 27.93 -41.24 12.60
C VAL A 4 27.16 -40.14 13.33
N PHE A 5 27.44 -38.89 12.97
CA PHE A 5 26.67 -37.73 13.43
C PHE A 5 25.42 -37.58 12.56
N ALA A 6 24.26 -37.97 13.08
CA ALA A 6 22.97 -37.74 12.43
C ALA A 6 22.55 -36.28 12.62
N LEU A 7 22.62 -35.48 11.55
CA LEU A 7 22.04 -34.14 11.52
C LEU A 7 20.51 -34.26 11.45
N LEU A 8 19.83 -34.00 12.56
CA LEU A 8 18.39 -33.78 12.59
C LEU A 8 18.09 -32.40 11.98
N LEU A 9 17.68 -32.38 10.71
CA LEU A 9 17.07 -31.20 10.08
C LEU A 9 15.66 -31.02 10.66
N THR A 10 15.53 -30.16 11.65
CA THR A 10 14.22 -29.63 12.08
C THR A 10 13.71 -28.70 10.98
N THR A 11 12.76 -29.18 10.18
CA THR A 11 11.98 -28.31 9.29
C THR A 11 11.16 -27.37 10.17
N ALA A 12 11.56 -26.10 10.25
CA ALA A 12 10.74 -25.07 10.85
C ALA A 12 9.46 -24.94 10.01
N ALA A 13 8.34 -25.44 10.54
CA ALA A 13 7.05 -25.23 9.92
C ALA A 13 6.78 -23.72 9.91
N THR A 14 6.75 -23.11 8.73
CA THR A 14 6.29 -21.73 8.58
C THR A 14 4.81 -21.72 8.96
N ALA A 15 4.51 -21.17 10.14
CA ALA A 15 3.12 -20.99 10.56
C ALA A 15 2.43 -20.12 9.52
N VAL A 16 1.39 -20.66 8.88
CA VAL A 16 0.52 -19.88 8.00
C VAL A 16 -0.07 -18.75 8.84
N PRO A 17 -0.05 -17.49 8.38
CA PRO A 17 -0.64 -16.38 9.11
C PRO A 17 -2.08 -16.73 9.49
N ALA A 18 -2.42 -16.55 10.77
CA ALA A 18 -3.75 -16.87 11.26
C ALA A 18 -4.76 -15.89 10.66
N CYS A 19 -5.50 -16.36 9.67
CA CYS A 19 -6.65 -15.65 9.13
C CYS A 19 -7.90 -16.02 9.94
N ALA A 20 -8.69 -15.01 10.29
CA ALA A 20 -9.95 -15.18 10.97
C ALA A 20 -11.08 -14.56 10.13
N GLY A 21 -12.15 -15.32 9.94
CA GLY A 21 -13.39 -14.83 9.36
C GLY A 21 -14.15 -13.97 10.36
N SER A 22 -14.72 -12.85 9.90
CA SER A 22 -15.61 -12.00 10.69
C SER A 22 -16.65 -11.31 9.81
N VAL A 23 -17.44 -10.43 10.41
CA VAL A 23 -18.35 -9.55 9.68
C VAL A 23 -18.21 -8.12 10.16
N VAL A 24 -18.41 -7.17 9.25
CA VAL A 24 -18.45 -5.74 9.56
C VAL A 24 -19.61 -5.48 10.52
N ALA A 25 -19.34 -4.91 11.69
CA ALA A 25 -20.36 -4.38 12.59
C ALA A 25 -20.57 -2.87 12.35
N ALA A 26 -19.48 -2.12 12.24
CA ALA A 26 -19.50 -0.68 11.96
C ALA A 26 -18.19 -0.24 11.28
N VAL A 27 -18.27 0.86 10.52
CA VAL A 27 -17.10 1.61 10.04
C VAL A 27 -17.32 3.06 10.45
N ASP A 28 -16.58 3.51 11.45
CA ASP A 28 -16.75 4.81 12.08
C ASP A 28 -15.58 5.74 11.74
N ARG A 29 -15.83 7.05 11.81
CA ARG A 29 -14.77 8.05 11.71
C ARG A 29 -14.16 8.30 13.08
N ASP A 30 -12.84 8.18 13.24
CA ASP A 30 -12.17 8.36 14.54
C ASP A 30 -11.44 9.71 14.72
N GLY A 31 -11.49 10.56 13.69
CA GLY A 31 -10.90 11.90 13.73
C GLY A 31 -9.41 11.95 13.39
N ASP A 32 -8.76 10.81 13.11
CA ASP A 32 -7.40 10.79 12.61
C ASP A 32 -7.37 11.22 11.14
N ALA A 33 -6.59 12.25 10.80
CA ALA A 33 -6.51 12.75 9.42
C ALA A 33 -5.84 11.76 8.46
N THR A 34 -5.02 10.84 8.98
CA THR A 34 -4.17 9.94 8.19
C THR A 34 -4.79 8.57 7.95
N ALA A 35 -5.68 8.14 8.85
CA ALA A 35 -6.41 6.89 8.73
C ALA A 35 -7.78 7.05 9.41
N PRO A 36 -8.70 7.82 8.77
CA PRO A 36 -9.87 8.36 9.45
C PRO A 36 -10.93 7.32 9.80
N TYR A 37 -10.78 6.06 9.38
CA TYR A 37 -11.79 5.04 9.54
C TYR A 37 -11.34 3.93 10.48
N VAL A 38 -12.24 3.58 11.41
CA VAL A 38 -12.10 2.43 12.29
C VAL A 38 -13.19 1.44 11.96
N LEU A 39 -12.78 0.26 11.52
CA LEU A 39 -13.63 -0.90 11.37
C LEU A 39 -13.83 -1.56 12.74
N THR A 40 -15.07 -1.78 13.11
CA THR A 40 -15.45 -2.65 14.22
C THR A 40 -16.08 -3.92 13.67
N THR A 41 -15.62 -5.09 14.11
CA THR A 41 -16.18 -6.39 13.70
C THR A 41 -17.25 -6.87 14.68
N ALA A 42 -18.10 -7.82 14.28
CA ALA A 42 -19.09 -8.41 15.20
C ALA A 42 -18.45 -9.17 16.38
N ALA A 43 -17.19 -9.58 16.25
CA ALA A 43 -16.42 -10.16 17.35
C ALA A 43 -15.86 -9.11 18.32
N GLY A 44 -16.10 -7.82 18.08
CA GLY A 44 -15.62 -6.71 18.90
C GLY A 44 -14.20 -6.25 18.59
N ALA A 45 -13.54 -6.82 17.58
CA ALA A 45 -12.23 -6.35 17.14
C ALA A 45 -12.36 -4.95 16.53
N ARG A 46 -11.40 -4.09 16.83
CA ARG A 46 -11.32 -2.73 16.26
C ARG A 46 -10.04 -2.64 15.44
N VAL A 47 -10.17 -2.24 14.19
CA VAL A 47 -9.06 -2.12 13.26
C VAL A 47 -9.10 -0.75 12.63
N ARG A 48 -8.01 0.00 12.74
CA ARG A 48 -7.86 1.22 11.98
C ARG A 48 -7.55 0.85 10.55
N LEU A 49 -8.37 1.33 9.63
CA LEU A 49 -8.22 1.08 8.21
C LEU A 49 -7.31 2.15 7.61
N TYR A 50 -6.23 1.72 6.99
CA TYR A 50 -5.45 2.58 6.13
C TYR A 50 -6.06 2.45 4.74
N GLY A 51 -6.52 3.57 4.20
CA GLY A 51 -7.13 3.59 2.88
C GLY A 51 -6.18 2.97 1.85
N GLN A 52 -6.74 2.19 0.94
CA GLN A 52 -6.13 2.04 -0.38
C GLN A 52 -6.95 2.88 -1.34
N ASP A 53 -6.28 3.37 -2.37
CA ASP A 53 -6.73 4.47 -3.21
C ASP A 53 -7.95 4.19 -4.08
N PHE A 54 -8.39 2.93 -4.07
CA PHE A 54 -9.50 2.40 -4.86
C PHE A 54 -10.60 1.78 -4.01
N ILE A 55 -10.41 1.74 -2.70
CA ILE A 55 -11.34 1.10 -1.77
C ILE A 55 -11.75 2.17 -0.76
N ASP A 56 -13.00 2.60 -0.87
CA ASP A 56 -13.60 3.53 0.08
C ASP A 56 -14.26 2.73 1.21
N PRO A 57 -13.68 2.68 2.42
CA PRO A 57 -14.24 1.89 3.51
C PRO A 57 -15.65 2.32 3.91
N ARG A 58 -16.08 3.53 3.55
CA ARG A 58 -17.46 4.00 3.78
C ARG A 58 -18.49 3.23 2.98
N GLN A 59 -18.07 2.53 1.92
CA GLN A 59 -18.97 1.72 1.13
C GLN A 59 -19.17 0.33 1.73
N TRP A 60 -18.35 -0.07 2.71
CA TRP A 60 -18.52 -1.32 3.45
C TRP A 60 -19.71 -1.17 4.38
N ARG A 61 -20.55 -2.18 4.41
CA ARG A 61 -21.83 -2.20 5.11
C ARG A 61 -21.78 -3.17 6.25
N ARG A 62 -22.58 -2.89 7.27
CA ARG A 62 -22.84 -3.87 8.33
C ARG A 62 -23.32 -5.19 7.70
N GLY A 63 -22.64 -6.29 8.05
CA GLY A 63 -22.93 -7.62 7.53
C GLY A 63 -22.02 -8.09 6.39
N ASP A 64 -21.21 -7.21 5.80
CA ASP A 64 -20.21 -7.62 4.81
C ASP A 64 -19.22 -8.60 5.45
N ARG A 65 -18.88 -9.66 4.69
CA ARG A 65 -18.00 -10.74 5.18
C ARG A 65 -16.55 -10.34 5.03
N LEU A 66 -15.80 -10.55 6.10
CA LEU A 66 -14.39 -10.19 6.16
C LEU A 66 -13.54 -11.43 6.39
N THR A 67 -12.40 -11.49 5.71
CA THR A 67 -11.25 -12.27 6.13
C THR A 67 -10.17 -11.33 6.64
N ILE A 68 -9.74 -11.51 7.89
CA ILE A 68 -8.70 -10.70 8.54
C ILE A 68 -7.49 -11.60 8.75
N CYS A 69 -6.41 -11.34 8.03
CA CYS A 69 -5.15 -12.07 8.13
C CYS A 69 -4.12 -11.22 8.86
N ARG A 70 -3.55 -11.73 9.95
CA ARG A 70 -2.44 -11.07 10.65
C ARG A 70 -1.15 -11.23 9.87
N ASP A 71 -0.35 -10.19 9.81
CA ASP A 71 0.99 -10.30 9.28
C ASP A 71 1.89 -11.07 10.26
N ALA A 72 2.67 -12.04 9.76
CA ALA A 72 3.53 -12.87 10.60
C ALA A 72 4.79 -12.14 11.10
N THR A 73 5.16 -11.05 10.43
CA THR A 73 6.35 -10.24 10.71
C THR A 73 6.02 -8.98 11.51
N THR A 74 4.80 -8.45 11.36
CA THR A 74 4.36 -7.22 12.02
C THR A 74 3.10 -7.51 12.85
N PRO A 75 3.22 -7.70 14.19
CA PRO A 75 2.15 -8.19 15.05
C PRO A 75 0.84 -7.40 14.99
N ASP A 76 0.94 -6.09 14.75
CA ASP A 76 -0.21 -5.19 14.73
C ASP A 76 -0.79 -5.02 13.32
N ALA A 77 -0.06 -5.41 12.26
CA ALA A 77 -0.50 -5.26 10.90
C ALA A 77 -1.49 -6.37 10.53
N VAL A 78 -2.59 -5.96 9.90
CA VAL A 78 -3.61 -6.87 9.41
C VAL A 78 -3.95 -6.54 7.97
N GLN A 79 -4.16 -7.58 7.18
CA GLN A 79 -4.77 -7.49 5.86
C GLN A 79 -6.24 -7.88 6.01
N ILE A 80 -7.14 -6.97 5.63
CA ILE A 80 -8.58 -7.19 5.70
C ILE A 80 -9.12 -7.31 4.28
N THR A 81 -9.80 -8.40 3.98
CA THR A 81 -10.46 -8.60 2.70
C THR A 81 -11.97 -8.64 2.91
N ASP A 82 -12.70 -7.75 2.24
CA ASP A 82 -14.15 -7.86 2.08
C ASP A 82 -14.44 -8.90 0.99
N GLU A 83 -14.91 -10.07 1.39
CA GLU A 83 -15.22 -11.18 0.50
C GLU A 83 -16.44 -10.93 -0.39
N THR A 84 -17.36 -10.09 0.09
CA THR A 84 -18.57 -9.71 -0.63
C THR A 84 -18.21 -8.92 -1.88
N ARG A 85 -17.15 -8.11 -1.77
CA ARG A 85 -16.73 -7.14 -2.80
C ARG A 85 -15.43 -7.50 -3.50
N GLY A 86 -14.65 -8.44 -2.95
CA GLY A 86 -13.31 -8.78 -3.44
C GLY A 86 -12.29 -7.65 -3.22
N GLU A 87 -12.50 -6.83 -2.18
CA GLU A 87 -11.66 -5.67 -1.86
C GLU A 87 -10.71 -5.99 -0.72
N THR A 88 -9.44 -5.58 -0.83
CA THR A 88 -8.42 -5.83 0.20
C THR A 88 -7.83 -4.52 0.72
N LEU A 89 -7.84 -4.32 2.03
CA LEU A 89 -7.27 -3.19 2.74
C LEU A 89 -6.16 -3.61 3.69
N ALA A 90 -5.24 -2.68 3.95
CA ALA A 90 -4.34 -2.77 5.08
C ALA A 90 -4.99 -2.12 6.30
N GLY A 91 -4.73 -2.68 7.47
CA GLY A 91 -5.21 -2.16 8.73
C GLY A 91 -4.20 -2.39 9.84
N ARG A 92 -4.46 -1.74 10.98
CA ARG A 92 -3.76 -2.03 12.24
C ARG A 92 -4.77 -2.34 13.32
N GLU A 93 -4.59 -3.46 14.02
CA GLU A 93 -5.46 -3.80 15.13
C GLU A 93 -5.27 -2.78 16.26
N LEU A 94 -6.37 -2.20 16.73
CA LEU A 94 -6.37 -1.23 17.80
C LEU A 94 -6.47 -1.96 19.15
N ALA A 95 -5.39 -2.62 19.56
CA ALA A 95 -5.15 -2.93 20.97
C ALA A 95 -4.36 -1.76 21.59
N LYS A 96 -4.82 -1.26 22.75
CA LYS A 96 -4.33 -0.07 23.50
C LYS A 96 -3.07 0.60 22.90
N ALA A 97 -3.30 1.64 22.09
CA ALA A 97 -2.34 2.29 21.20
C ALA A 97 -0.90 2.40 21.76
N SER A 98 0.04 1.69 21.13
CA SER A 98 1.48 1.98 21.17
C SER A 98 1.84 2.80 19.94
N GLY A 99 2.39 4.00 20.17
CA GLY A 99 2.58 5.05 19.17
C GLY A 99 3.68 4.78 18.14
N GLU A 100 3.32 4.11 17.06
CA GLU A 100 4.07 4.19 15.80
C GLU A 100 3.41 5.18 14.83
N PRO A 101 4.21 5.84 13.96
CA PRO A 101 3.73 6.87 13.05
C PRO A 101 2.82 6.32 11.94
N PRO A 102 1.93 7.14 11.37
CA PRO A 102 0.89 6.68 10.45
C PRO A 102 1.41 6.26 9.07
N LEU A 103 0.81 5.20 8.52
CA LEU A 103 0.93 4.79 7.11
C LEU A 103 0.17 5.79 6.22
N GLN A 104 0.81 6.24 5.13
CA GLN A 104 0.34 7.25 4.18
C GLN A 104 -0.33 6.59 2.94
N VAL A 105 -1.32 7.26 2.33
CA VAL A 105 -2.26 6.71 1.32
C VAL A 105 -2.15 7.48 -0.02
N PHE A 106 -2.20 6.82 -1.19
CA PHE A 106 -1.89 7.37 -2.54
C PHE A 106 -3.08 7.64 -3.50
N ALA A 107 -4.08 8.44 -3.13
CA ALA A 107 -5.32 8.44 -3.90
C ALA A 107 -5.30 9.40 -5.11
N GLY A 108 -5.55 8.91 -6.33
CA GLY A 108 -5.94 9.77 -7.45
C GLY A 108 -5.68 9.26 -8.87
N PRO A 109 -6.29 9.88 -9.90
CA PRO A 109 -6.37 9.35 -11.27
C PRO A 109 -5.02 8.93 -11.90
N ALA A 110 -3.93 9.64 -11.61
CA ALA A 110 -2.60 9.32 -12.12
C ALA A 110 -2.08 7.98 -11.56
N PHE A 111 -2.34 7.70 -10.27
CA PHE A 111 -1.98 6.45 -9.64
C PHE A 111 -2.83 5.28 -10.15
N ASN A 112 -4.13 5.48 -10.40
CA ASN A 112 -4.98 4.45 -11.02
C ASN A 112 -4.43 4.03 -12.38
N ARG A 113 -3.99 5.00 -13.19
CA ARG A 113 -3.42 4.75 -14.50
C ARG A 113 -2.07 4.07 -14.42
N LEU A 114 -1.25 4.41 -13.42
CA LEU A 114 -0.05 3.66 -13.11
C LEU A 114 -0.38 2.21 -12.75
N LEU A 115 -1.30 1.97 -11.83
CA LEU A 115 -1.69 0.62 -11.42
C LEU A 115 -2.27 -0.20 -12.58
N ALA A 116 -3.11 0.39 -13.42
CA ALA A 116 -3.65 -0.28 -14.60
C ALA A 116 -2.52 -0.66 -15.59
N SER A 117 -1.61 0.28 -15.84
CA SER A 117 -0.46 0.06 -16.73
C SER A 117 0.48 -1.02 -16.18
N VAL A 118 0.82 -0.95 -14.89
CA VAL A 118 1.64 -1.94 -14.19
C VAL A 118 0.96 -3.30 -14.14
N GLY A 119 -0.34 -3.37 -13.84
CA GLY A 119 -1.10 -4.61 -13.81
C GLY A 119 -1.10 -5.33 -15.15
N SER A 120 -1.14 -4.58 -16.26
CA SER A 120 -1.04 -5.14 -17.61
C SER A 120 0.39 -5.57 -17.97
N MET A 121 1.42 -4.80 -17.57
CA MET A 121 2.79 -4.97 -18.03
C MET A 121 3.62 -5.91 -17.14
N CYS A 122 3.41 -5.86 -15.84
CA CYS A 122 4.12 -6.63 -14.83
C CYS A 122 3.18 -6.95 -13.64
N PRO A 123 2.24 -7.90 -13.80
CA PRO A 123 1.22 -8.22 -12.78
C PRO A 123 1.78 -8.68 -11.43
N GLN A 124 3.05 -9.10 -11.42
CA GLN A 124 3.76 -9.50 -10.21
C GLN A 124 4.28 -8.32 -9.37
N SER A 125 4.23 -7.09 -9.90
CA SER A 125 4.69 -5.88 -9.19
C SER A 125 3.94 -5.66 -7.88
N GLN A 126 4.67 -5.17 -6.88
CA GLN A 126 4.15 -4.80 -5.56
C GLN A 126 3.91 -3.29 -5.43
N ILE A 127 3.88 -2.53 -6.53
CA ILE A 127 3.67 -1.07 -6.52
C ILE A 127 2.41 -0.63 -5.74
N ARG A 128 1.40 -1.49 -5.58
CA ARG A 128 0.20 -1.21 -4.77
C ARG A 128 0.46 -1.16 -3.25
N TRP A 129 1.63 -1.62 -2.82
CA TRP A 129 2.05 -1.73 -1.42
C TRP A 129 3.16 -0.74 -1.05
N VAL A 130 3.61 0.06 -2.02
CA VAL A 130 4.65 1.07 -1.77
C VAL A 130 4.09 2.17 -0.86
N THR A 131 4.94 2.74 -0.02
CA THR A 131 4.59 3.92 0.80
C THR A 131 4.81 5.22 0.05
N ALA A 132 4.18 6.31 0.52
CA ALA A 132 4.40 7.70 0.12
C ALA A 132 5.85 8.04 -0.23
N ALA A 133 6.71 7.90 0.76
CA ALA A 133 8.12 8.22 0.64
C ALA A 133 8.84 7.33 -0.38
N GLN A 134 8.61 6.02 -0.36
CA GLN A 134 9.29 5.10 -1.28
C GLN A 134 8.95 5.36 -2.76
N LEU A 135 7.69 5.70 -3.06
CA LEU A 135 7.33 6.05 -4.44
C LEU A 135 7.91 7.41 -4.82
N LEU A 136 7.90 8.39 -3.90
CA LEU A 136 8.52 9.70 -4.14
C LEU A 136 10.02 9.56 -4.44
N ASP A 137 10.76 8.83 -3.60
CA ASP A 137 12.19 8.56 -3.79
C ASP A 137 12.45 7.89 -5.15
N PHE A 138 11.54 7.00 -5.57
CA PHE A 138 11.61 6.34 -6.87
C PHE A 138 11.29 7.30 -8.04
N GLU A 139 10.32 8.18 -7.88
CA GLU A 139 9.97 9.23 -8.84
C GLU A 139 11.13 10.22 -9.04
N ASP A 140 11.71 10.71 -7.95
CA ASP A 140 12.89 11.57 -7.95
C ASP A 140 14.05 10.89 -8.72
N SER A 141 14.37 9.65 -8.35
CA SER A 141 15.41 8.84 -9.01
C SER A 141 15.12 8.65 -10.51
N PHE A 142 13.85 8.47 -10.88
CA PHE A 142 13.45 8.35 -12.29
C PHE A 142 13.66 9.67 -13.04
N VAL A 143 13.28 10.81 -12.45
CA VAL A 143 13.44 12.14 -13.04
C VAL A 143 14.91 12.52 -13.22
N GLU A 144 15.76 12.17 -12.25
CA GLU A 144 17.21 12.35 -12.30
C GLU A 144 17.87 11.56 -13.44
N GLN A 145 17.30 10.43 -13.82
CA GLN A 145 17.80 9.60 -14.92
C GLN A 145 17.22 10.00 -16.30
N LEU A 146 16.29 10.96 -16.36
CA LEU A 146 15.72 11.39 -17.63
C LEU A 146 16.75 12.12 -18.51
N PRO A 147 16.75 11.88 -19.83
CA PRO A 147 17.50 12.69 -20.78
C PRO A 147 17.06 14.16 -20.71
N ARG A 148 17.97 15.09 -21.01
CA ARG A 148 17.75 16.56 -20.94
C ARG A 148 16.42 17.01 -21.56
N ARG A 149 16.04 16.48 -22.73
CA ARG A 149 14.79 16.83 -23.41
C ARG A 149 13.55 16.39 -22.61
N SER A 150 13.56 15.18 -22.05
CA SER A 150 12.45 14.69 -21.23
C SER A 150 12.36 15.43 -19.90
N ARG A 151 13.49 15.72 -19.25
CA ARG A 151 13.52 16.52 -18.02
C ARG A 151 12.95 17.92 -18.23
N ARG A 152 13.26 18.57 -19.36
CA ARG A 152 12.65 19.87 -19.73
C ARG A 152 11.13 19.78 -19.91
N ARG A 153 10.61 18.67 -20.47
CA ARG A 153 9.15 18.46 -20.57
C ARG A 153 8.52 18.27 -19.21
N PHE A 154 9.14 17.46 -18.36
CA PHE A 154 8.72 17.28 -16.97
C PHE A 154 8.65 18.62 -16.23
N GLN A 155 9.72 19.42 -16.24
CA GLN A 155 9.77 20.73 -15.59
C GLN A 155 8.71 21.72 -16.10
N ARG A 156 8.34 21.66 -17.39
CA ARG A 156 7.28 22.50 -17.96
C ARG A 156 5.87 22.06 -17.58
N ALA A 157 5.71 20.81 -17.17
CA ALA A 157 4.44 20.25 -16.72
C ALA A 157 4.19 20.50 -15.22
N ALA A 158 5.00 21.34 -14.56
CA ALA A 158 4.92 21.62 -13.13
C ALA A 158 3.48 21.97 -12.71
N LEU A 159 2.99 21.24 -11.72
CA LEU A 159 1.66 21.40 -11.15
C LEU A 159 1.75 22.17 -9.82
N THR A 160 0.59 22.64 -9.34
CA THR A 160 0.46 23.44 -8.12
C THR A 160 1.16 22.82 -6.91
N SER A 161 1.79 23.65 -6.09
CA SER A 161 2.50 23.23 -4.87
C SER A 161 1.57 22.56 -3.85
N CYS A 162 2.06 21.48 -3.26
CA CYS A 162 1.51 20.92 -2.04
C CYS A 162 1.68 21.91 -0.89
N ALA A 163 0.58 22.31 -0.26
CA ALA A 163 0.61 23.28 0.84
C ALA A 163 0.98 22.60 2.16
N ASP A 164 2.14 21.95 2.27
CA ASP A 164 2.72 21.25 3.46
C ASP A 164 1.76 20.39 4.30
N ARG A 165 0.59 20.07 3.74
CA ARG A 165 -0.44 19.21 4.30
C ARG A 165 -0.28 17.86 3.60
N ASP A 166 -0.41 16.76 4.35
CA ASP A 166 -0.45 15.38 3.85
C ASP A 166 0.91 14.65 3.68
N GLY A 167 1.99 15.17 4.26
CA GLY A 167 3.27 14.48 4.33
C GLY A 167 3.89 14.22 2.96
N ALA A 168 4.42 13.01 2.72
CA ALA A 168 4.96 12.62 1.43
C ALA A 168 3.87 12.29 0.40
N SER A 169 2.63 12.02 0.83
CA SER A 169 1.52 11.67 -0.08
C SER A 169 1.23 12.76 -1.12
N CYS A 170 1.19 14.03 -0.70
CA CYS A 170 0.94 15.12 -1.62
C CYS A 170 2.05 15.27 -2.68
N PRO A 171 3.35 15.40 -2.31
CA PRO A 171 4.41 15.55 -3.30
C PRO A 171 4.47 14.37 -4.26
N THR A 172 4.32 13.12 -3.79
CA THR A 172 4.27 11.98 -4.71
C THR A 172 3.12 12.09 -5.71
N MET A 173 1.91 12.42 -5.25
CA MET A 173 0.76 12.53 -6.16
C MET A 173 0.86 13.75 -7.09
N ALA A 174 1.56 14.82 -6.68
CA ALA A 174 1.87 15.94 -7.55
C ALA A 174 2.88 15.54 -8.63
N GLU A 175 3.93 14.84 -8.25
CA GLU A 175 4.97 14.37 -9.16
C GLU A 175 4.47 13.31 -10.13
N LEU A 176 3.72 12.31 -9.68
CA LEU A 176 3.12 11.31 -10.57
C LEU A 176 2.21 11.94 -11.63
N ARG A 177 1.42 12.96 -11.24
CA ARG A 177 0.60 13.74 -12.19
C ARG A 177 1.48 14.52 -13.18
N GLN A 178 2.63 15.01 -12.74
CA GLN A 178 3.58 15.71 -13.60
C GLN A 178 4.30 14.75 -14.57
N ILE A 179 4.68 13.54 -14.12
CA ILE A 179 5.17 12.44 -14.96
C ILE A 179 4.15 12.13 -16.05
N GLU A 180 2.87 12.02 -15.67
CA GLU A 180 1.79 11.79 -16.61
C GLU A 180 1.63 12.94 -17.60
N ALA A 181 1.51 14.19 -17.13
CA ALA A 181 1.35 15.37 -17.98
C ALA A 181 2.51 15.57 -18.97
N ALA A 182 3.72 15.11 -18.60
CA ALA A 182 4.89 15.13 -19.47
C ALA A 182 4.90 13.99 -20.52
N GLY A 183 3.90 13.12 -20.53
CA GLY A 183 3.81 11.93 -21.40
C GLY A 183 4.83 10.86 -21.04
N LEU A 184 5.29 10.81 -19.79
CA LEU A 184 6.35 9.91 -19.34
C LEU A 184 5.83 8.66 -18.63
N LEU A 185 4.52 8.57 -18.35
CA LEU A 185 3.90 7.45 -17.63
C LEU A 185 4.24 6.06 -18.22
N PRO A 186 4.27 5.83 -19.55
CA PRO A 186 4.67 4.53 -20.10
C PRO A 186 6.14 4.16 -19.80
N ARG A 187 7.03 5.16 -19.75
CA ARG A 187 8.44 4.95 -19.42
C ARG A 187 8.62 4.72 -17.92
N PHE A 188 7.89 5.46 -17.09
CA PHE A 188 7.86 5.28 -15.65
C PHE A 188 7.33 3.89 -15.27
N THR A 189 6.24 3.44 -15.89
CA THR A 189 5.69 2.08 -15.73
C THR A 189 6.74 1.01 -16.01
N ARG A 190 7.52 1.15 -17.09
CA ARG A 190 8.63 0.22 -17.38
C ARG A 190 9.70 0.23 -16.28
N ALA A 191 10.05 1.41 -15.76
CA ALA A 191 11.01 1.51 -14.66
C ALA A 191 10.48 0.81 -13.39
N VAL A 192 9.21 1.02 -13.04
CA VAL A 192 8.53 0.32 -11.96
C VAL A 192 8.59 -1.20 -12.16
N CYS A 193 8.31 -1.68 -13.37
CA CYS A 193 8.36 -3.10 -13.70
C CYS A 193 9.77 -3.70 -13.60
N VAL A 194 10.81 -2.95 -13.99
CA VAL A 194 12.20 -3.39 -13.86
C VAL A 194 12.62 -3.53 -12.40
N ARG A 195 12.15 -2.65 -11.51
CA ARG A 195 12.40 -2.74 -10.06
C ARG A 195 11.74 -3.98 -9.43
N GLY A 196 10.65 -4.48 -10.02
CA GLY A 196 10.10 -5.79 -9.70
C GLY A 196 9.54 -5.92 -8.27
N ARG A 197 9.59 -7.14 -7.72
CA ARG A 197 9.07 -7.48 -6.38
C ARG A 197 10.04 -7.20 -5.24
N ALA A 198 11.35 -7.13 -5.50
CA ALA A 198 12.37 -7.29 -4.47
C ALA A 198 12.77 -5.97 -3.77
N ASP A 199 12.55 -4.82 -4.41
CA ASP A 199 13.23 -3.57 -3.99
C ASP A 199 12.27 -2.47 -3.49
N TRP A 200 11.05 -2.82 -3.09
CA TRP A 200 10.09 -1.89 -2.47
C TRP A 200 10.09 -1.97 -0.94
N HIS A 201 11.04 -2.70 -0.34
CA HIS A 201 11.20 -2.88 1.11
C HIS A 201 12.58 -2.37 1.55
#